data_AF-A0A1R1I4J1-F1
#
_entry.id   AF-A0A1R1I4J1-F1
#
_cell.length_a   1.000
_cell.length_b   1.000
_cell.length_c   1.000
_cell.angle_alpha   90.00
_cell.angle_beta   90.00
_cell.angle_gamma   90.00
#
_symmetry.space_group_name_H-M   'P 1'
#
loop_
_entity.id
_entity.type
_entity.pdbx_description
1 polymer ?
#
loop_
_entity_poly.entity_id
_entity_poly.type
_entity_poly.pdbx_seq_one_letter_code
_entity_poly.pdbx_strand_id
1 'polypeptide(L)' 'MICPICRCGNTRPGFASVTLERDSTTLLFKDVPAQVCDNCGEEFIDETASANLLHTAETAAREGVQVELRRYAAA' A
#
# COMPACT_ATOMS: atom_id res chain seq x y z
N MET A 1 -11.82 -13.56 4.00
CA MET A 1 -11.15 -14.68 4.72
C MET A 1 -10.99 -14.29 6.18
N ILE A 2 -10.84 -15.23 7.12
CA ILE A 2 -10.50 -14.86 8.51
C ILE A 2 -9.17 -14.10 8.50
N CYS A 3 -9.12 -12.96 9.18
CA CYS A 3 -7.90 -12.15 9.29
C CYS A 3 -6.84 -12.93 10.08
N PRO A 4 -5.66 -13.20 9.49
CA PRO A 4 -4.60 -13.95 10.19
C PRO A 4 -3.96 -13.16 11.34
N ILE A 5 -4.07 -11.82 11.34
CA ILE A 5 -3.48 -10.96 12.36
C ILE A 5 -4.33 -10.95 13.64
N CYS A 6 -5.59 -10.52 13.56
CA CYS A 6 -6.44 -10.47 14.75
C CYS A 6 -7.18 -11.78 15.07
N ARG A 7 -7.37 -12.67 14.07
CA ARG A 7 -8.14 -13.92 14.17
C ARG A 7 -9.61 -13.78 14.59
N CYS A 8 -10.12 -12.56 14.70
CA CYS A 8 -11.50 -12.26 15.09
C CYS A 8 -12.37 -11.76 13.93
N GLY A 9 -11.79 -11.03 12.98
CA GLY A 9 -12.52 -10.40 11.87
C GLY A 9 -12.36 -11.13 10.53
N ASN A 10 -13.12 -10.67 9.53
CA ASN A 10 -12.99 -11.09 8.14
C ASN A 10 -12.39 -9.97 7.29
N THR A 11 -11.49 -10.34 6.39
CA THR A 11 -11.02 -9.41 5.36
C THR A 11 -12.05 -9.29 4.25
N ARG A 12 -12.21 -8.07 3.73
CA ARG A 12 -13.13 -7.70 2.65
C ARG A 12 -12.42 -6.80 1.64
N PRO A 13 -12.81 -6.80 0.36
CA PRO A 13 -12.29 -5.84 -0.61
C PRO A 13 -12.48 -4.40 -0.14
N GLY A 14 -11.44 -3.60 -0.28
CA GLY A 14 -11.42 -2.19 0.12
C GLY A 14 -10.19 -1.48 -0.44
N PHE A 15 -9.84 -0.36 0.17
CA PHE A 15 -8.69 0.45 -0.22
C PHE A 15 -7.83 0.78 0.99
N ALA A 16 -6.53 0.88 0.73
CA ALA A 16 -5.49 1.18 1.69
C ALA A 16 -4.76 2.48 1.37
N SER A 17 -4.14 3.07 2.39
CA SER A 17 -3.13 4.12 2.22
C SER A 17 -1.76 3.56 2.54
N VAL A 18 -0.85 3.55 1.57
CA VAL A 18 0.48 2.95 1.72
C VAL A 18 1.54 4.03 1.74
N THR A 19 2.31 4.10 2.81
CA THR A 19 3.51 4.94 2.88
C THR A 19 4.74 4.08 2.68
N LEU A 20 5.60 4.43 1.73
CA LEU A 20 6.91 3.82 1.53
C LEU A 20 8.01 4.84 1.78
N GLU A 21 9.04 4.46 2.53
CA GLU A 21 10.16 5.32 2.87
C GLU A 21 11.48 4.64 2.51
N ARG A 22 12.42 5.41 1.93
CA ARG A 22 13.79 5.00 1.67
C ARG A 22 14.70 6.23 1.67
N ASP A 23 15.76 6.20 2.47
CA ASP A 23 16.71 7.30 2.61
C ASP A 23 15.97 8.63 2.87
N SER A 24 16.04 9.60 1.95
CA SER A 24 15.35 10.89 2.04
C SER A 24 13.95 10.91 1.38
N THR A 25 13.52 9.79 0.81
CA THR A 25 12.31 9.67 -0.01
C THR A 25 11.15 9.10 0.80
N THR A 26 10.02 9.79 0.84
CA THR A 26 8.73 9.35 1.43
C THR A 26 7.62 9.45 0.37
N LEU A 27 7.01 8.32 0.01
CA LEU A 27 5.89 8.27 -0.91
C LEU A 27 4.61 7.81 -0.21
N LEU A 28 3.54 8.58 -0.34
CA LEU A 28 2.20 8.18 0.10
C LEU A 28 1.30 7.87 -1.09
N PHE A 29 0.85 6.63 -1.16
CA PHE A 29 -0.13 6.15 -2.12
C PHE A 29 -1.51 6.09 -1.47
N LYS A 30 -2.49 6.73 -2.10
CA LYS A 30 -3.91 6.64 -1.76
C LYS A 30 -4.64 5.67 -2.68
N ASP A 31 -5.75 5.14 -2.19
CA ASP A 31 -6.67 4.31 -2.97
C ASP A 31 -6.01 3.02 -3.54
N VAL A 32 -5.08 2.41 -2.78
CA VAL A 32 -4.45 1.13 -3.15
C VAL A 32 -5.45 -0.01 -2.91
N PRO A 33 -5.80 -0.84 -3.90
CA PRO A 33 -6.66 -1.99 -3.68
C PRO A 33 -6.09 -2.95 -2.64
N ALA A 34 -6.92 -3.35 -1.68
CA ALA A 34 -6.53 -4.25 -0.60
C ALA A 34 -7.70 -5.12 -0.14
N GLN A 35 -7.39 -6.18 0.60
CA GLN A 35 -8.33 -6.83 1.49
C GLN A 35 -8.15 -6.22 2.88
N VAL A 36 -9.19 -5.59 3.45
CA VAL A 36 -9.12 -4.89 4.74
C VAL A 36 -9.95 -5.66 5.77
N CYS A 37 -9.39 -5.91 6.95
CA CYS A 37 -10.10 -6.55 8.05
C CYS A 37 -11.21 -5.64 8.60
N ASP A 38 -12.44 -6.15 8.65
CA ASP A 38 -13.60 -5.44 9.20
C ASP A 38 -13.60 -5.25 10.73
N ASN A 39 -12.60 -5.81 11.42
CA ASN A 39 -12.44 -5.69 12.86
C ASN A 39 -11.22 -4.84 13.26
N CYS A 40 -10.01 -5.20 12.78
CA CYS A 40 -8.77 -4.53 13.22
C CYS A 40 -8.19 -3.56 12.19
N GLY A 41 -8.78 -3.46 10.99
CA GLY A 41 -8.30 -2.57 9.94
C GLY A 41 -7.04 -3.04 9.22
N GLU A 42 -6.52 -4.24 9.50
CA GLU A 42 -5.34 -4.77 8.82
C GLU A 42 -5.56 -4.83 7.31
N GLU A 43 -4.61 -4.27 6.56
CA GLU A 43 -4.63 -4.15 5.11
C GLU A 43 -3.73 -5.23 4.48
N PHE A 44 -4.28 -6.04 3.58
CA PHE A 44 -3.53 -7.03 2.81
C PHE A 44 -3.53 -6.63 1.34
N ILE A 45 -2.36 -6.30 0.81
CA ILE A 45 -2.16 -5.86 -0.57
C ILE A 45 -1.65 -7.05 -1.38
N ASP A 46 -2.19 -7.25 -2.57
CA ASP A 46 -1.78 -8.36 -3.42
C ASP A 46 -0.39 -8.13 -4.05
N GLU A 47 0.13 -9.19 -4.68
CA GLU A 47 1.45 -9.18 -5.31
C GLU A 47 1.57 -8.14 -6.42
N THR A 48 0.52 -7.99 -7.25
CA THR A 48 0.55 -7.06 -8.39
C THR A 48 0.59 -5.61 -7.93
N ALA A 49 -0.26 -5.25 -6.98
CA ALA A 49 -0.27 -3.92 -6.39
C ALA A 49 1.04 -3.63 -5.64
N SER A 50 1.55 -4.60 -4.88
CA SER A 50 2.84 -4.46 -4.18
C SER A 50 4.00 -4.22 -5.15
N ALA A 51 4.08 -4.97 -6.26
CA ALA A 51 5.12 -4.79 -7.27
C ALA A 51 5.07 -3.39 -7.92
N ASN A 52 3.86 -2.89 -8.24
CA ASN A 52 3.68 -1.57 -8.82
C ASN A 52 4.08 -0.43 -7.85
N LEU A 53 3.71 -0.56 -6.57
CA LEU A 53 4.10 0.39 -5.53
C LEU A 53 5.62 0.46 -5.38
N LEU A 54 6.27 -0.70 -5.30
CA LEU A 54 7.73 -0.78 -5.21
C LEU A 54 8.42 -0.23 -6.45
N HIS A 55 7.96 -0.57 -7.65
CA HIS A 55 8.53 -0.04 -8.89
C HIS A 55 8.45 1.50 -8.96
N THR A 56 7.32 2.06 -8.53
CA THR A 56 7.13 3.51 -8.47
C THR A 56 8.05 4.15 -7.43
N ALA A 57 8.13 3.58 -6.23
CA ALA A 57 8.99 4.09 -5.16
C ALA A 57 10.48 4.04 -5.52
N GLU A 58 10.94 2.96 -6.18
CA GLU A 58 12.30 2.84 -6.68
C GLU A 58 12.63 3.91 -7.73
N THR A 59 11.67 4.22 -8.62
CA THR A 59 11.84 5.25 -9.64
C THR A 59 11.94 6.64 -8.99
N ALA A 60 11.02 6.97 -8.08
CA ALA A 60 11.02 8.24 -7.37
C ALA A 60 12.31 8.43 -6.54
N ALA A 61 12.79 7.38 -5.88
CA ALA A 61 14.05 7.42 -5.15
C ALA A 61 15.25 7.71 -6.07
N ARG A 62 15.32 7.07 -7.25
CA ARG A 62 16.37 7.34 -8.26
C ARG A 62 16.32 8.75 -8.82
N GLU A 63 15.12 9.34 -8.91
CA GLU A 63 14.91 10.71 -9.37
C GLU A 63 15.18 11.76 -8.28
N GLY A 64 15.47 11.33 -7.04
CA GLY A 64 15.76 12.21 -5.91
C GLY A 64 14.51 12.86 -5.30
N VAL A 65 13.33 12.28 -5.51
CA VAL A 65 12.09 12.73 -4.88
C VAL A 65 12.23 12.63 -3.36
N GLN A 66 11.92 13.72 -2.64
CA GLN A 66 11.92 13.71 -1.17
C GLN A 66 10.55 13.35 -0.60
N VAL A 67 9.49 13.97 -1.08
CA VAL A 67 8.12 13.68 -0.65
C VAL A 67 7.18 13.72 -1.85
N GLU A 68 6.39 12.68 -2.04
CA GLU A 68 5.35 12.62 -3.07
C GLU A 68 4.07 11.98 -2.52
N LEU A 69 2.93 12.57 -2.86
CA LEU A 69 1.61 12.05 -2.55
C LEU A 69 0.86 11.82 -3.85
N ARG A 70 0.36 10.60 -4.05
CA ARG A 70 -0.32 10.22 -5.28
C ARG A 70 -1.45 9.23 -5.03
N ARG A 71 -2.39 9.18 -5.96
CA ARG A 71 -3.31 8.05 -6.05
C ARG A 71 -2.61 6.87 -6.71
N TYR A 72 -2.99 5.67 -6.31
CA TYR A 72 -2.58 4.45 -6.98
C TYR A 72 -3.22 4.40 -8.37
N ALA A 73 -2.37 4.35 -9.40
CA ALA A 73 -2.75 4.04 -10.76
C ALA A 73 -1.98 2.76 -11.13
N ALA A 74 -2.70 1.69 -11.45
CA ALA A 74 -2.05 0.52 -12.03
C ALA A 74 -1.42 0.95 -13.36
N ALA A 75 -0.14 0.59 -13.55
CA ALA A 75 0.62 0.86 -14.77
C ALA A 75 0.09 0.01 -15.94
#